data_AF-A0A4R1QSC0-F1
#
_entry.id   AF-A0A4R1QSC0-F1
#
_cell.length_a   1.000
_cell.length_b   1.000
_cell.length_c   1.000
_cell.angle_alpha   90.00
_cell.angle_beta   90.00
_cell.angle_gamma   90.00
#
_symmetry.space_group_name_H-M   'P 1'
#
loop_
_entity.id
_entity.type
_entity.pdbx_description
1 polymer ?
#
loop_
_entity_poly.entity_id
_entity_poly.type
_entity_poly.pdbx_seq_one_letter_code
_entity_poly.pdbx_strand_id
1 'polypeptide(L)' 'MNIVYKPYLKLIVVKVDHFNSEIIDERNFGYDEDGKINKFKHKYVRNDNYTILSIDM' A
#
# COMPACT_ATOMS: atom_id res chain seq x y z
N MET A 1 -23.96 -17.93 -7.76
CA MET A 1 -23.15 -17.38 -6.65
C MET A 1 -22.86 -15.93 -7.00
N ASN A 2 -23.46 -14.97 -6.31
CA ASN A 2 -23.24 -13.54 -6.60
C ASN A 2 -21.92 -13.12 -5.94
N ILE A 3 -20.92 -12.74 -6.74
CA ILE A 3 -19.66 -12.18 -6.24
C ILE A 3 -19.90 -10.69 -6.05
N VAL A 4 -19.97 -10.24 -4.80
CA VAL A 4 -20.07 -8.82 -4.47
C VAL A 4 -18.65 -8.27 -4.35
N TYR A 5 -18.24 -7.44 -5.32
CA TYR A 5 -16.98 -6.69 -5.23
C TYR A 5 -17.16 -5.57 -4.21
N LYS A 6 -16.47 -5.69 -3.07
CA LYS A 6 -16.35 -4.58 -2.12
C LYS A 6 -15.17 -3.72 -2.55
N PRO A 7 -15.36 -2.40 -2.74
CA PRO A 7 -14.27 -1.53 -3.13
C PRO A 7 -13.24 -1.47 -1.99
N TYR A 8 -11.96 -1.38 -2.35
CA TYR A 8 -10.85 -1.37 -1.40
C TYR A 8 -9.70 -0.51 -1.88
N LEU A 9 -8.91 -0.02 -0.94
CA LEU A 9 -7.64 0.65 -1.20
C LEU A 9 -6.52 -0.38 -1.13
N LYS A 10 -5.77 -0.57 -2.21
CA LYS A 10 -4.52 -1.35 -2.19
C LYS A 10 -3.34 -0.40 -2.01
N LEU A 11 -2.53 -0.65 -0.98
CA LEU A 11 -1.24 0.00 -0.80
C LEU A 11 -0.12 -0.97 -1.15
N ILE A 12 0.82 -0.53 -1.98
CA ILE A 12 1.99 -1.29 -2.41
C ILE A 12 3.23 -0.49 -2.07
N VAL A 13 4.17 -1.10 -1.37
CA VAL A 13 5.45 -0.49 -1.00
C VAL A 13 6.50 -1.00 -1.96
N VAL A 14 7.10 -0.08 -2.69
CA VAL A 14 8.17 -0.35 -3.64
C VAL A 14 9.46 0.23 -3.08
N LYS A 15 10.46 -0.62 -2.90
CA LYS A 15 11.84 -0.18 -2.70
C LYS A 15 12.43 0.17 -4.05
N VAL A 16 12.95 1.38 -4.18
CA VAL A 16 13.61 1.89 -5.38
C VAL A 16 15.06 2.19 -5.04
N ASP A 17 15.97 1.48 -5.69
CA ASP A 17 17.40 1.76 -5.66
C ASP A 17 17.85 2.22 -7.06
N HIS A 18 19.09 2.67 -7.21
CA HIS A 18 19.61 3.24 -8.47
C HIS A 18 19.41 2.39 -9.74
N PHE A 19 19.28 1.07 -9.58
CA PHE A 19 19.24 0.13 -10.70
C PHE A 19 18.04 -0.82 -10.67
N ASN A 20 17.26 -0.86 -9.59
CA ASN A 20 16.23 -1.86 -9.38
C ASN A 20 15.05 -1.31 -8.59
N SER A 21 13.89 -1.94 -8.82
CA SER A 21 12.68 -1.73 -8.02
C SER A 21 12.13 -3.07 -7.58
N GLU A 22 11.75 -3.18 -6.30
CA GLU A 22 11.20 -4.39 -5.72
C GLU A 22 9.95 -4.06 -4.88
N ILE A 23 8.89 -4.86 -5.00
CA ILE A 23 7.75 -4.79 -4.09
C ILE A 23 8.15 -5.48 -2.78
N ILE A 24 8.17 -4.72 -1.68
CA ILE A 24 8.62 -5.22 -0.38
C ILE A 24 7.47 -5.43 0.62
N ASP A 25 6.30 -4.86 0.34
CA ASP A 25 5.07 -5.09 1.11
C ASP A 25 3.85 -4.69 0.26
N GLU A 26 2.73 -5.37 0.46
CA GLU A 26 1.44 -4.97 -0.11
C GLU A 26 0.27 -5.36 0.79
N ARG A 27 -0.76 -4.52 0.82
CA ARG A 27 -1.94 -4.78 1.64
C ARG A 27 -3.19 -4.09 1.11
N ASN A 28 -4.31 -4.79 1.25
CA ASN A 28 -5.64 -4.26 0.98
C ASN A 28 -6.24 -3.69 2.26
N PHE A 29 -6.93 -2.56 2.13
CA PHE A 29 -7.61 -1.85 3.22
C PHE A 29 -9.04 -1.52 2.81
N GLY A 30 -9.94 -1.55 3.78
CA GLY A 30 -11.20 -0.82 3.67
C GLY A 30 -10.95 0.70 3.71
N TYR A 31 -11.78 1.46 3.01
CA TYR A 31 -11.70 2.93 3.04
C TYR A 31 -11.99 3.53 4.43
N ASP A 32 -12.61 2.77 5.33
CA ASP A 32 -12.89 3.12 6.72
C ASP A 32 -11.73 2.81 7.69
N GLU A 33 -10.62 2.25 7.19
CA GLU A 33 -9.50 1.80 8.01
C GLU A 33 -8.37 2.84 8.16
N ASP A 34 -8.70 4.14 8.21
CA ASP A 34 -7.74 5.27 8.24
C ASP A 34 -6.60 5.08 9.25
N GLY A 35 -6.91 4.61 10.46
CA GLY A 35 -5.90 4.34 11.48
C GLY A 35 -4.89 3.26 11.07
N LYS A 36 -5.34 2.20 10.40
CA LYS A 36 -4.47 1.12 9.90
C LYS A 36 -3.69 1.56 8.67
N ILE A 37 -4.32 2.33 7.78
CA ILE A 37 -3.68 2.95 6.61
C ILE A 37 -2.53 3.85 7.05
N ASN A 38 -2.77 4.75 8.01
CA ASN A 38 -1.76 5.67 8.53
C ASN A 38 -0.62 4.94 9.25
N LYS A 39 -0.94 3.91 10.04
CA LYS A 39 0.06 3.07 10.70
C LYS A 39 0.94 2.33 9.68
N PHE A 40 0.34 1.83 8.60
CA PHE A 40 1.07 1.19 7.51
C PHE A 40 2.01 2.18 6.80
N LYS A 41 1.50 3.35 6.41
CA LYS A 41 2.31 4.41 5.77
C LYS A 41 3.47 4.86 6.65
N HIS A 42 3.24 5.04 7.95
CA HIS A 42 4.28 5.43 8.92
C HIS A 42 5.43 4.42 9.05
N LYS A 43 5.19 3.12 8.79
CA LYS A 43 6.25 2.10 8.82
C LYS A 43 7.34 2.37 7.78
N TYR A 44 7.00 3.03 6.67
CA TYR A 44 7.87 3.19 5.51
C TYR A 44 8.31 4.63 5.24
N VAL A 45 7.69 5.63 5.89
CA VAL A 45 7.96 7.06 5.64
C VAL A 45 9.37 7.53 6.03
N ARG A 46 10.12 6.73 6.81
CA ARG A 46 11.47 7.09 7.30
C ARG A 46 12.61 6.67 6.38
N ASN A 47 12.32 5.99 5.27
CA ASN A 47 13.34 5.50 4.36
C ASN A 47 13.14 6.12 2.98
N ASP A 48 14.10 6.93 2.55
CA ASP A 48 14.03 7.72 1.32
C ASP A 48 13.98 6.86 0.06
N ASN A 49 14.37 5.58 0.15
CA ASN A 49 14.33 4.64 -0.97
C ASN A 49 12.97 3.96 -1.12
N TYR A 50 11.97 4.27 -0.29
CA TYR A 50 10.66 3.62 -0.34
C TYR A 50 9.60 4.55 -0.91
N THR A 51 8.83 4.03 -1.85
CA THR A 51 7.65 4.69 -2.41
C THR A 51 6.41 3.86 -2.12
N ILE A 52 5.33 4.52 -1.69
CA ILE A 52 4.04 3.87 -1.45
C ILE A 52 3.09 4.25 -2.59
N LEU A 53 2.66 3.25 -3.35
CA LEU A 53 1.62 3.39 -4.37
C LEU A 53 0.25 3.12 -3.73
N SER A 54 -0.72 3.96 -4.04
CA SER A 54 -2.12 3.82 -3.61
C SER A 54 -2.98 3.54 -4.84
N ILE A 55 -3.74 2.45 -4.82
CA ILE A 55 -4.61 2.04 -5.94
C ILE A 55 -6.02 1.86 -5.39
N ASP A 56 -6.93 2.69 -5.88
CA ASP A 56 -8.37 2.56 -5.61
C ASP A 56 -8.96 1.49 -6.53
N MET A 57 -9.54 0.45 -5.94
CA MET A 57 -10.12 -0.73 -6.61
C MET A 57 -11.60 -0.88 -6.30
#